data_AF-A0A093YHG8-F1
#
_entry.id   AF-A0A093YHG8-F1
#
_cell.length_a   1.000
_cell.length_b   1.000
_cell.length_c   1.000
_cell.angle_alpha   90.00
_cell.angle_beta   90.00
_cell.angle_gamma   90.00
#
_symmetry.space_group_name_H-M   'P 1'
#
loop_
_entity.id
_entity.type
_entity.pdbx_description
1 polymer ?
#
loop_
_entity_poly.entity_id
_entity_poly.type
_entity_poly.pdbx_seq_one_letter_code
_entity_poly.pdbx_strand_id
1 'polypeptide(L)'
;MASSTQNTSAINTDLENLYHIVLTTSHIQKDPNSEIEKIRIAGTYCTPEAAKVAAHSCLFDSGYERDWFSQYEVDPAALESYKIHQRMGLVVFAEASDGTAFRISISTTPNIDHLTTDNDDGRIATDLYYVVQTNIKYANGDEGQDRDVNIEGIFLKYDKARAFARSVLLSKEDGITKGSFAEYDEAGDNERDCGFGENVVVHAVGNGGENYLISVIKGQTAESVKLSEAAVRIS
;
A
#
# COMPACT_ATOMS: atom_id res chain seq x y z
N MET A 1 -35.24 -25.68 37.48
CA MET A 1 -34.77 -25.83 36.08
C MET A 1 -34.02 -24.56 35.73
N ALA A 2 -32.69 -24.61 35.75
CA ALA A 2 -31.83 -23.46 35.48
C ALA A 2 -31.32 -23.57 34.04
N SER A 3 -31.74 -22.64 33.18
CA SER A 3 -31.17 -22.45 31.85
C SER A 3 -29.76 -21.90 31.99
N SER A 4 -28.77 -22.67 31.53
CA SER A 4 -27.40 -22.19 31.35
C SER A 4 -27.21 -21.84 29.88
N THR A 5 -27.34 -20.56 29.55
CA THR A 5 -26.92 -20.01 28.27
C THR A 5 -25.42 -19.73 28.39
N GLN A 6 -24.57 -20.57 27.79
CA GLN A 6 -23.15 -20.26 27.68
C GLN A 6 -22.94 -19.31 26.51
N ASN A 7 -22.54 -18.09 26.85
CA ASN A 7 -22.00 -17.07 25.97
C ASN A 7 -20.89 -17.65 25.09
N THR A 8 -21.08 -17.60 23.77
CA THR A 8 -19.97 -17.60 22.82
C THR A 8 -19.55 -16.15 22.64
N SER A 9 -18.54 -15.73 23.39
CA SER A 9 -17.88 -14.44 23.19
C SER A 9 -16.40 -14.70 22.96
N ALA A 10 -16.07 -14.64 21.65
CA ALA A 10 -14.80 -14.35 21.02
C ALA A 10 -13.50 -14.66 21.78
N ILE A 11 -12.71 -15.55 21.17
CA ILE A 11 -11.28 -15.69 21.41
C ILE A 11 -10.63 -14.35 21.02
N ASN A 12 -10.42 -13.45 21.99
CA ASN A 12 -9.43 -12.38 21.86
C ASN A 12 -8.06 -13.03 22.05
N THR A 13 -7.53 -13.63 20.97
CA THR A 13 -6.10 -13.85 20.86
C THR A 13 -5.50 -12.47 20.60
N ASP A 14 -4.62 -11.97 21.47
CA ASP A 14 -3.79 -10.80 21.17
C ASP A 14 -2.97 -11.15 19.92
N LEU A 15 -3.48 -10.78 18.75
CA LEU A 15 -2.76 -10.98 17.50
C LEU A 15 -1.56 -10.04 17.52
N GLU A 16 -0.38 -10.62 17.29
CA GLU A 16 0.81 -9.84 17.01
C GLU A 16 0.58 -8.97 15.76
N ASN A 17 1.35 -7.90 15.60
CA ASN A 17 1.24 -7.03 14.44
C ASN A 17 2.35 -7.32 13.42
N LEU A 18 2.04 -7.12 12.15
CA LEU A 18 3.00 -7.03 11.07
C LEU A 18 3.16 -5.57 10.65
N TYR A 19 4.38 -5.23 10.22
CA TYR A 19 4.77 -3.88 9.83
C TYR A 19 5.25 -3.90 8.38
N HIS A 20 4.59 -3.15 7.50
CA HIS A 20 4.82 -3.18 6.06
C HIS A 20 5.46 -1.88 5.60
N ILE A 21 6.56 -2.00 4.87
CA ILE A 21 7.25 -0.83 4.30
C ILE A 21 6.60 -0.54 2.95
N VAL A 22 5.92 0.60 2.86
CA VAL A 22 5.25 1.06 1.66
C VAL A 22 6.05 2.21 1.08
N LEU A 23 6.60 2.01 -0.11
CA LEU A 23 7.25 3.03 -0.91
C LEU A 23 6.26 3.54 -1.95
N THR A 24 5.98 4.83 -1.87
CA THR A 24 5.11 5.53 -2.79
C THR A 24 5.94 6.56 -3.55
N THR A 25 5.90 6.50 -4.89
CA THR A 25 6.63 7.42 -5.77
C THR A 25 5.63 8.22 -6.62
N SER A 26 5.74 9.54 -6.59
CA SER A 26 4.91 10.46 -7.36
C SER A 26 5.76 11.41 -8.20
N HIS A 27 5.18 11.95 -9.29
CA HIS A 27 5.82 12.89 -10.23
C HIS A 27 6.87 12.26 -11.17
N ILE A 28 6.40 11.44 -12.12
CA ILE A 28 7.23 10.96 -13.25
C ILE A 28 7.08 11.98 -14.39
N GLN A 29 8.13 12.75 -14.71
CA GLN A 29 8.15 13.83 -15.73
C GLN A 29 7.63 13.49 -17.15
N LYS A 30 7.32 12.22 -17.44
CA LYS A 30 6.75 11.76 -18.72
C LYS A 30 5.22 11.65 -18.74
N ASP A 31 4.54 12.05 -17.68
CA ASP A 31 3.09 12.05 -17.62
C ASP A 31 2.55 13.50 -17.63
N PRO A 32 1.95 13.98 -18.74
CA PRO A 32 1.39 15.33 -18.80
C PRO A 32 0.26 15.57 -17.79
N ASN A 33 -0.24 14.52 -17.13
CA ASN A 33 -1.27 14.63 -16.11
C ASN A 33 -0.75 14.53 -14.66
N SER A 34 0.53 14.18 -14.43
CA SER A 34 1.06 13.91 -13.07
C SER A 34 0.24 12.87 -12.27
N GLU A 35 -0.45 11.94 -12.93
CA GLU A 35 -1.51 11.13 -12.32
C GLU A 35 -1.07 9.75 -11.83
N ILE A 36 0.12 9.27 -12.22
CA ILE A 36 0.55 7.91 -11.89
C ILE A 36 1.45 7.91 -10.65
N GLU A 37 0.84 7.67 -9.49
CA GLU A 37 1.53 7.28 -8.27
C GLU A 37 1.84 5.78 -8.32
N LYS A 38 3.11 5.41 -8.07
CA LYS A 38 3.53 4.01 -8.01
C LYS A 38 3.67 3.57 -6.56
N ILE A 39 2.99 2.50 -6.21
CA ILE A 39 3.03 1.90 -4.87
C ILE A 39 3.83 0.60 -4.92
N ARG A 40 4.76 0.44 -3.99
CA ARG A 40 5.57 -0.77 -3.82
C ARG A 40 5.60 -1.16 -2.35
N ILE A 41 5.43 -2.45 -2.08
CA ILE A 41 5.64 -3.00 -0.74
C ILE A 41 7.05 -3.59 -0.67
N ALA A 42 7.96 -2.87 -0.01
CA ALA A 42 9.39 -3.17 0.02
C ALA A 42 9.77 -4.29 1.00
N GLY A 43 8.90 -4.59 1.97
CA GLY A 43 9.11 -5.65 2.94
C GLY A 43 8.02 -5.70 4.01
N THR A 44 8.00 -6.78 4.78
CA THR A 44 7.12 -6.96 5.95
C THR A 44 7.92 -7.53 7.10
N TYR A 45 7.70 -7.00 8.30
CA TYR A 45 8.51 -7.26 9.49
C TYR A 45 7.61 -7.60 10.69
N CYS A 46 8.12 -8.42 11.60
CA CYS A 46 7.42 -8.80 12.84
C CYS A 46 7.59 -7.77 13.96
N THR A 47 8.59 -6.88 13.88
CA THR A 47 8.86 -5.89 14.92
C THR A 47 8.91 -4.47 14.35
N PRO A 48 8.43 -3.47 15.10
CA PRO A 48 8.47 -2.08 14.65
C PRO A 48 9.91 -1.54 14.54
N GLU A 49 10.85 -2.05 15.34
CA GLU A 49 12.26 -1.67 15.29
C GLU A 49 12.90 -2.07 13.96
N ALA A 50 12.72 -3.33 13.54
CA ALA A 50 13.23 -3.82 12.26
C ALA A 50 12.61 -3.06 11.08
N ALA A 51 11.29 -2.82 11.15
CA ALA A 51 10.58 -2.04 10.14
C ALA A 51 11.13 -0.62 10.00
N LYS A 52 11.42 0.08 11.11
CA LYS A 52 12.00 1.43 11.07
C LYS A 52 13.39 1.45 10.45
N VAL A 53 14.25 0.50 10.83
CA VAL A 53 15.61 0.38 10.25
C VAL A 53 15.53 0.15 8.73
N ALA A 54 14.63 -0.75 8.31
CA ALA A 54 14.39 -1.01 6.90
C ALA A 54 13.79 0.20 6.16
N ALA A 55 12.85 0.92 6.78
CA ALA A 55 12.26 2.13 6.19
C ALA A 55 13.31 3.19 5.87
N HIS A 56 14.23 3.47 6.81
CA HIS A 56 15.30 4.46 6.59
C HIS A 56 16.35 4.01 5.56
N SER A 57 16.50 2.70 5.34
CA SER A 57 17.46 2.16 4.37
C SER A 57 16.85 1.92 2.99
N CYS A 58 15.52 1.87 2.89
CA CYS A 58 14.75 1.44 1.71
C CYS A 58 15.15 2.12 0.39
N LEU A 59 15.36 3.44 0.38
CA LEU A 59 15.81 4.16 -0.83
C LEU A 59 17.23 3.75 -1.25
N PHE A 60 18.16 3.67 -0.30
CA PHE A 60 19.55 3.30 -0.59
C PHE A 60 19.67 1.82 -1.00
N ASP A 61 18.89 0.96 -0.35
CA ASP A 61 18.78 -0.46 -0.71
C ASP A 61 18.19 -0.64 -2.11
N SER A 62 17.37 0.30 -2.57
CA SER A 62 16.84 0.36 -3.94
C SER A 62 17.82 1.01 -4.95
N GLY A 63 18.96 1.52 -4.48
CA GLY A 63 20.04 2.04 -5.33
C GLY A 63 20.00 3.56 -5.54
N TYR A 64 19.15 4.28 -4.81
CA TYR A 64 19.17 5.73 -4.79
C TYR A 64 20.33 6.23 -3.91
N GLU A 65 20.90 7.37 -4.27
CA GLU A 65 21.96 8.01 -3.48
C GLU A 65 21.45 9.29 -2.83
N ARG A 66 22.00 9.65 -1.67
CA ARG A 66 21.55 10.82 -0.90
C ARG A 66 21.62 12.12 -1.71
N ASP A 67 22.65 12.24 -2.54
CA ASP A 67 22.95 13.43 -3.35
C ASP A 67 22.00 13.60 -4.55
N TRP A 68 21.19 12.59 -4.87
CA TRP A 68 20.17 12.68 -5.93
C TRP A 68 18.93 13.46 -5.45
N PHE A 69 18.80 13.66 -4.14
CA PHE A 69 17.64 14.30 -3.53
C PHE A 69 17.93 15.76 -3.18
N SER A 70 17.17 16.67 -3.78
CA SER A 70 17.12 18.10 -3.41
C SER A 70 16.56 18.27 -2.00
N GLN A 71 15.65 17.39 -1.59
CA GLN A 71 15.08 17.35 -0.25
C GLN A 71 15.07 15.93 0.31
N TYR A 72 15.38 15.78 1.58
CA TYR A 72 15.27 14.50 2.28
C TYR A 72 15.03 14.77 3.76
N GLU A 73 13.89 14.31 4.24
CA GLU A 73 13.40 14.53 5.59
C GLU A 73 13.12 13.20 6.27
N VAL A 74 13.57 13.10 7.52
CA VAL A 74 13.45 11.91 8.39
C VAL A 74 13.10 12.28 9.83
N ASP A 75 13.15 13.57 10.19
CA ASP A 75 12.74 14.04 11.50
C ASP A 75 11.21 13.91 11.65
N PRO A 76 10.71 13.12 12.62
CA PRO A 76 9.28 12.94 12.82
C PRO A 76 8.51 14.26 12.96
N ALA A 77 9.09 15.28 13.60
CA ALA A 77 8.41 16.57 13.80
C ALA A 77 8.26 17.34 12.49
N ALA A 78 9.29 17.36 11.64
CA ALA A 78 9.21 17.95 10.31
C ALA A 78 8.24 17.15 9.41
N LEU A 79 8.24 15.81 9.52
CA LEU A 79 7.37 14.93 8.75
C LEU A 79 5.88 15.15 9.03
N GLU A 80 5.47 15.59 10.24
CA GLU A 80 4.07 15.93 10.54
C GLU A 80 3.48 16.94 9.54
N SER A 81 4.28 17.89 9.06
CA SER A 81 3.81 18.88 8.07
C SER A 81 3.48 18.26 6.70
N TYR A 82 4.01 17.06 6.42
CA TYR A 82 3.74 16.28 5.19
C TYR A 82 2.62 15.25 5.40
N LYS A 83 2.15 15.03 6.63
CA LYS A 83 1.10 14.04 6.95
C LYS A 83 -0.32 14.49 6.61
N ILE A 84 -0.50 15.70 6.09
CA ILE A 84 -1.81 16.31 5.82
C ILE A 84 -2.66 15.42 4.88
N HIS A 85 -2.04 14.50 4.13
CA HIS A 85 -2.68 13.67 3.11
C HIS A 85 -2.47 12.15 3.28
N GLN A 86 -1.93 11.66 4.41
CA GLN A 86 -1.58 10.23 4.55
C GLN A 86 -1.98 9.64 5.90
N ARG A 87 -2.78 8.57 5.90
CA ARG A 87 -3.07 7.78 7.12
C ARG A 87 -1.91 6.90 7.57
N MET A 88 -1.00 6.54 6.66
CA MET A 88 0.14 5.67 6.95
C MET A 88 1.24 6.42 7.71
N GLY A 89 1.97 5.72 8.57
CA GLY A 89 3.04 6.34 9.37
C GLY A 89 4.24 6.69 8.50
N LEU A 90 4.28 7.91 7.95
CA LEU A 90 5.39 8.43 7.16
C LEU A 90 6.69 8.44 7.98
N VAL A 91 7.76 7.87 7.43
CA VAL A 91 9.08 7.74 8.06
C VAL A 91 10.18 8.45 7.27
N VAL A 92 10.05 8.50 5.94
CA VAL A 92 10.98 9.22 5.07
C VAL A 92 10.20 9.95 3.99
N PHE A 93 10.53 11.22 3.79
CA PHE A 93 10.15 11.98 2.60
C PHE A 93 11.42 12.37 1.85
N ALA A 94 11.46 12.16 0.54
CA ALA A 94 12.56 12.64 -0.29
C ALA A 94 12.01 13.20 -1.60
N GLU A 95 12.65 14.24 -2.13
CA GLU A 95 12.34 14.81 -3.43
C GLU A 95 13.63 14.86 -4.26
N ALA A 96 13.56 14.35 -5.48
CA ALA A 96 14.64 14.45 -6.46
C ALA A 96 14.59 15.81 -7.17
N SER A 97 15.72 16.20 -7.76
CA SER A 97 15.85 17.47 -8.49
C SER A 97 14.88 17.63 -9.67
N ASP A 98 14.32 16.54 -10.16
CA ASP A 98 13.35 16.50 -11.26
C ASP A 98 11.89 16.63 -10.78
N GLY A 99 11.69 16.81 -9.46
CA GLY A 99 10.38 16.91 -8.81
C GLY A 99 9.81 15.56 -8.36
N THR A 100 10.46 14.43 -8.65
CA THR A 100 10.00 13.10 -8.21
C THR A 100 10.02 13.04 -6.69
N ALA A 101 8.86 12.83 -6.08
CA ALA A 101 8.74 12.67 -4.64
C ALA A 101 8.60 11.19 -4.25
N PHE A 102 9.36 10.80 -3.23
CA PHE A 102 9.40 9.48 -2.63
C PHE A 102 8.91 9.56 -1.19
N ARG A 103 7.94 8.72 -0.85
CA ARG A 103 7.37 8.63 0.50
C ARG A 103 7.50 7.20 0.98
N ILE A 104 8.16 7.01 2.12
CA ILE A 104 8.29 5.71 2.77
C ILE A 104 7.47 5.74 4.03
N SER A 105 6.47 4.87 4.10
CA SER A 105 5.54 4.77 5.21
C SER A 105 5.53 3.36 5.78
N ILE A 106 5.26 3.26 7.08
CA ILE A 106 5.01 1.98 7.75
C ILE A 106 3.51 1.82 7.93
N SER A 107 2.96 0.75 7.36
CA SER A 107 1.61 0.26 7.65
C SER A 107 1.66 -0.81 8.73
N THR A 108 0.62 -0.89 9.55
CA THR A 108 0.47 -1.93 10.57
C THR A 108 -0.79 -2.73 10.30
N THR A 109 -0.68 -4.06 10.27
CA THR A 109 -1.83 -4.97 10.16
C THR A 109 -1.75 -6.08 11.20
N PRO A 110 -2.88 -6.67 11.63
CA PRO A 110 -2.85 -7.84 12.50
C PRO A 110 -2.25 -9.07 11.78
N ASN A 111 -1.46 -9.85 12.49
CA ASN A 111 -0.82 -11.07 12.00
C ASN A 111 -1.80 -12.27 12.04
N ILE A 112 -2.84 -12.22 11.22
CA ILE A 112 -3.93 -13.22 11.20
C ILE A 112 -3.40 -14.63 10.88
N ASP A 113 -2.41 -14.73 9.99
CA ASP A 113 -1.83 -16.00 9.55
C ASP A 113 -0.66 -16.47 10.44
N HIS A 114 -0.38 -15.78 11.55
CA HIS A 114 0.74 -16.08 12.46
C HIS A 114 2.08 -16.25 11.74
N LEU A 115 2.34 -15.37 10.76
CA LEU A 115 3.57 -15.34 10.00
C LEU A 115 4.75 -15.03 10.93
N THR A 116 5.80 -15.83 10.80
CA THR A 116 7.04 -15.69 11.55
C THR A 116 8.21 -15.71 10.57
N THR A 117 9.39 -15.35 11.07
CA THR A 117 10.61 -15.38 10.29
C THR A 117 11.80 -15.73 11.17
N ASP A 118 12.76 -16.41 10.57
CA ASP A 118 14.10 -16.69 11.09
C ASP A 118 15.16 -15.80 10.44
N ASN A 119 14.77 -14.88 9.55
CA ASN A 119 15.71 -13.93 8.95
C ASN A 119 16.30 -12.99 10.00
N ASP A 120 17.61 -12.78 9.94
CA ASP A 120 18.36 -11.91 10.85
C ASP A 120 17.88 -10.44 10.80
N ASP A 121 17.35 -10.00 9.65
CA ASP A 121 16.79 -8.65 9.45
C ASP A 121 15.34 -8.51 9.95
N GLY A 122 14.74 -9.58 10.48
CA GLY A 122 13.36 -9.61 10.97
C GLY A 122 12.29 -9.54 9.89
N ARG A 123 12.65 -9.70 8.61
CA ARG A 123 11.73 -9.66 7.47
C ARG A 123 11.05 -11.00 7.26
N ILE A 124 9.74 -11.02 6.98
CA ILE A 124 9.03 -12.21 6.50
C ILE A 124 9.63 -12.68 5.17
N ALA A 125 10.13 -13.92 5.13
CA ALA A 125 10.79 -14.49 3.95
C ALA A 125 9.82 -14.89 2.82
N THR A 126 8.56 -15.13 3.16
CA THR A 126 7.56 -15.67 2.23
C THR A 126 7.02 -14.60 1.29
N ASP A 127 6.74 -14.99 0.04
CA ASP A 127 6.02 -14.17 -0.92
C ASP A 127 4.61 -13.81 -0.41
N LEU A 128 4.33 -12.51 -0.31
CA LEU A 128 3.04 -11.98 0.12
C LEU A 128 2.40 -11.16 -1.00
N TYR A 129 1.07 -11.22 -1.06
CA TYR A 129 0.21 -10.43 -1.94
C TYR A 129 -0.65 -9.51 -1.08
N TYR A 130 -0.62 -8.22 -1.39
CA TYR A 130 -1.28 -7.17 -0.64
C TYR A 130 -2.46 -6.65 -1.43
N VAL A 131 -3.60 -6.51 -0.78
CA VAL A 131 -4.73 -5.76 -1.32
C VAL A 131 -4.60 -4.35 -0.80
N VAL A 132 -4.34 -3.41 -1.72
CA VAL A 132 -4.07 -2.01 -1.41
C VAL A 132 -5.20 -1.16 -1.97
N GLN A 133 -5.84 -0.38 -1.13
CA GLN A 133 -6.85 0.60 -1.51
C GLN A 133 -6.19 1.99 -1.60
N THR A 134 -6.38 2.66 -2.74
CA THR A 134 -6.00 4.06 -2.92
C THR A 134 -7.27 4.88 -3.14
N ASN A 135 -7.50 5.86 -2.28
CA ASN A 135 -8.60 6.80 -2.38
C ASN A 135 -8.08 8.11 -2.95
N ILE A 136 -8.64 8.56 -4.08
CA ILE A 136 -8.26 9.82 -4.72
C ILE A 136 -9.44 10.77 -4.60
N LYS A 137 -9.22 11.87 -3.88
CA LYS A 137 -10.18 12.97 -3.81
C LYS A 137 -9.65 14.13 -4.65
N TYR A 138 -10.40 14.49 -5.68
CA TYR A 138 -10.13 15.67 -6.48
C TYR A 138 -10.68 16.89 -5.73
N ALA A 139 -9.79 17.77 -5.28
CA ALA A 139 -10.22 19.06 -4.74
C ALA A 139 -10.67 19.97 -5.89
N ASN A 140 -11.80 20.67 -5.72
CA ASN A 140 -12.23 21.72 -6.64
C ASN A 140 -11.41 23.00 -6.38
N GLY A 141 -10.17 23.05 -6.86
CA GLY A 141 -9.26 24.20 -6.75
C GLY A 141 -7.79 23.80 -6.92
N ASP A 142 -6.93 24.79 -7.20
CA ASP A 142 -5.48 24.69 -7.57
C ASP A 142 -4.55 23.96 -6.56
N GLU A 143 -5.08 23.32 -5.52
CA GLU A 143 -4.32 22.65 -4.46
C GLU A 143 -4.64 21.14 -4.42
N GLY A 144 -4.12 20.42 -5.42
CA GLY A 144 -3.73 19.00 -5.31
C GLY A 144 -4.84 17.94 -5.30
N GLN A 145 -4.46 16.73 -5.74
CA GLN A 145 -5.22 15.50 -5.51
C GLN A 145 -4.83 14.96 -4.13
N ASP A 146 -5.81 14.76 -3.23
CA ASP A 146 -5.58 14.11 -1.94
C ASP A 146 -5.65 12.59 -2.14
N ARG A 147 -4.54 11.90 -1.88
CA ARG A 147 -4.38 10.46 -2.10
C ARG A 147 -4.09 9.75 -0.79
N ASP A 148 -5.03 8.92 -0.36
CA ASP A 148 -4.92 8.11 0.85
C ASP A 148 -4.72 6.63 0.46
N VAL A 149 -3.66 6.01 0.96
CA VAL A 149 -3.29 4.62 0.67
C VAL A 149 -3.46 3.79 1.93
N ASN A 150 -4.11 2.63 1.81
CA ASN A 150 -4.30 1.68 2.90
C ASN A 150 -4.07 0.22 2.45
N ILE A 151 -3.53 -0.61 3.35
CA ILE A 151 -3.46 -2.06 3.14
C ILE A 151 -4.72 -2.68 3.77
N GLU A 152 -5.58 -3.22 2.93
CA GLU A 152 -6.85 -3.84 3.33
C GLU A 152 -6.69 -5.32 3.69
N GLY A 153 -5.68 -5.99 3.15
CA GLY A 153 -5.44 -7.40 3.42
C GLY A 153 -4.13 -7.93 2.86
N ILE A 154 -3.70 -9.05 3.42
CA ILE A 154 -2.44 -9.72 3.09
C ILE A 154 -2.71 -11.20 2.90
N PHE A 155 -2.14 -11.77 1.85
CA PHE A 155 -2.43 -13.14 1.44
C PHE A 155 -1.17 -13.83 0.91
N LEU A 156 -1.06 -15.14 1.18
CA LEU A 156 -0.01 -16.00 0.62
C LEU A 156 -0.23 -16.36 -0.86
N LYS A 157 -1.44 -16.14 -1.39
CA LYS A 157 -1.81 -16.52 -2.76
C LYS A 157 -2.52 -15.38 -3.46
N TYR A 158 -2.11 -15.12 -4.70
CA TYR A 158 -2.71 -14.08 -5.55
C TYR A 158 -4.22 -14.26 -5.73
N ASP A 159 -4.70 -15.48 -6.00
CA ASP A 159 -6.14 -15.71 -6.24
C ASP A 159 -7.00 -15.36 -5.03
N LYS A 160 -6.47 -15.58 -3.81
CA LYS A 160 -7.15 -15.17 -2.57
C LYS A 160 -7.18 -13.65 -2.43
N ALA A 161 -6.04 -12.98 -2.68
CA ALA A 161 -5.97 -11.52 -2.68
C ALA A 161 -6.91 -10.91 -3.71
N ARG A 162 -6.96 -11.45 -4.93
CA ARG A 162 -7.84 -11.01 -6.01
C ARG A 162 -9.32 -11.20 -5.67
N ALA A 163 -9.68 -12.35 -5.09
CA ALA A 163 -11.06 -12.59 -4.64
C ALA A 163 -11.47 -11.60 -3.55
N PHE A 164 -10.57 -11.31 -2.60
CA PHE A 164 -10.81 -10.32 -1.55
C PHE A 164 -10.93 -8.90 -2.13
N ALA A 165 -10.03 -8.50 -3.03
CA ALA A 165 -10.03 -7.20 -3.69
C ALA A 165 -11.38 -6.86 -4.35
N ARG A 166 -12.01 -7.83 -5.04
CA ARG A 166 -13.35 -7.68 -5.64
C ARG A 166 -14.48 -7.43 -4.63
N SER A 167 -14.23 -7.65 -3.35
CA SER A 167 -15.22 -7.51 -2.28
C SER A 167 -14.93 -6.36 -1.31
N VAL A 168 -13.74 -5.76 -1.35
CA VAL A 168 -13.30 -4.73 -0.37
C VAL A 168 -14.30 -3.58 -0.25
N LEU A 169 -14.82 -3.09 -1.38
CA LEU A 169 -15.74 -1.95 -1.41
C LEU A 169 -17.21 -2.35 -1.23
N LEU A 170 -17.51 -3.64 -1.02
CA LEU A 170 -18.87 -4.16 -1.00
C LEU A 170 -19.21 -4.66 0.40
N SER A 171 -20.39 -4.27 0.90
CA SER A 171 -20.88 -4.69 2.22
C SER A 171 -22.32 -5.16 2.09
N LYS A 172 -22.57 -6.45 2.36
CA LYS A 172 -23.93 -6.98 2.38
C LYS A 172 -24.75 -6.45 3.56
N GLU A 173 -24.08 -6.22 4.69
CA GLU A 173 -24.71 -5.74 5.92
C GLU A 173 -25.19 -4.29 5.76
N ASP A 174 -24.38 -3.46 5.11
CA ASP A 174 -24.71 -2.06 4.83
C ASP A 174 -25.46 -1.87 3.50
N GLY A 175 -25.74 -2.96 2.77
CA GLY A 175 -26.40 -2.92 1.46
C GLY A 175 -25.59 -2.25 0.36
N ILE A 176 -24.27 -2.11 0.54
CA ILE A 176 -23.36 -1.53 -0.45
C ILE A 176 -23.08 -2.57 -1.53
N THR A 177 -23.54 -2.28 -2.74
CA THR A 177 -23.34 -3.11 -3.92
C THR A 177 -22.59 -2.33 -4.99
N LYS A 178 -22.22 -2.97 -6.10
CA LYS A 178 -21.60 -2.29 -7.25
C LYS A 178 -22.45 -1.11 -7.74
N GLY A 179 -23.77 -1.23 -7.71
CA GLY A 179 -24.70 -0.16 -8.10
C GLY A 179 -24.80 1.00 -7.11
N SER A 180 -24.10 0.94 -5.97
CA SER A 180 -23.99 2.06 -5.02
C SER A 180 -22.98 3.12 -5.49
N PHE A 181 -22.16 2.79 -6.49
CA PHE A 181 -21.14 3.66 -7.08
C PHE A 181 -21.63 4.25 -8.41
N ALA A 182 -21.11 5.42 -8.76
CA ALA A 182 -21.40 6.06 -10.05
C ALA A 182 -20.77 5.30 -11.22
N GLU A 183 -19.59 4.73 -10.99
CA GLU A 183 -18.86 3.85 -11.90
C GLU A 183 -18.22 2.72 -11.10
N TYR A 184 -18.14 1.53 -11.68
CA TYR A 184 -17.56 0.36 -11.04
C TYR A 184 -17.03 -0.62 -12.09
N ASP A 185 -15.71 -0.64 -12.26
CA ASP A 185 -14.99 -1.48 -13.20
C ASP A 185 -14.20 -2.55 -12.46
N GLU A 186 -14.22 -3.78 -13.00
CA GLU A 186 -13.43 -4.89 -12.50
C GLU A 186 -12.57 -5.48 -13.61
N ALA A 187 -11.37 -5.93 -13.25
CA ALA A 187 -10.53 -6.69 -14.15
C ALA A 187 -11.26 -7.96 -14.61
N GLY A 188 -11.16 -8.30 -15.90
CA GLY A 188 -11.64 -9.56 -16.44
C GLY A 188 -11.00 -10.77 -15.75
N ASP A 189 -11.62 -11.94 -15.82
CA ASP A 189 -11.20 -13.10 -15.02
C ASP A 189 -9.76 -13.58 -15.26
N ASN A 190 -9.22 -13.32 -16.45
CA ASN A 190 -7.82 -13.62 -16.80
C ASN A 190 -6.93 -12.37 -16.86
N GLU A 191 -7.46 -11.20 -16.49
CA GLU A 191 -6.75 -9.92 -16.50
C GLU A 191 -6.22 -9.59 -15.11
N ARG A 192 -5.06 -8.93 -15.08
CA ARG A 192 -4.38 -8.49 -13.85
C ARG A 192 -4.83 -7.11 -13.40
N ASP A 193 -5.41 -6.33 -14.30
CA ASP A 193 -5.92 -4.99 -14.03
C ASP A 193 -7.16 -4.67 -14.88
N CYS A 194 -7.87 -3.60 -14.51
CA CYS A 194 -9.06 -3.10 -15.19
C CYS A 194 -8.79 -1.88 -16.09
N GLY A 195 -7.51 -1.59 -16.41
CA GLY A 195 -7.13 -0.45 -17.25
C GLY A 195 -6.98 0.90 -16.54
N PHE A 196 -7.26 0.99 -15.23
CA PHE A 196 -7.13 2.22 -14.43
C PHE A 196 -5.81 2.33 -13.64
N GLY A 197 -4.86 1.44 -13.92
CA GLY A 197 -3.54 1.42 -13.30
C GLY A 197 -2.96 0.02 -13.22
N GLU A 198 -1.65 -0.06 -13.03
CA GLU A 198 -0.96 -1.35 -12.92
C GLU A 198 -1.47 -2.12 -11.70
N ASN A 199 -1.89 -3.37 -11.91
CA ASN A 199 -2.42 -4.26 -10.86
C ASN A 199 -3.74 -3.80 -10.20
N VAL A 200 -4.42 -2.78 -10.74
CA VAL A 200 -5.73 -2.31 -10.23
C VAL A 200 -6.81 -3.29 -10.63
N VAL A 201 -7.29 -4.11 -9.69
CA VAL A 201 -8.32 -5.14 -9.92
C VAL A 201 -9.72 -4.54 -9.92
N VAL A 202 -9.95 -3.48 -9.15
CA VAL A 202 -11.23 -2.76 -9.10
C VAL A 202 -10.97 -1.26 -9.16
N HIS A 203 -11.71 -0.57 -10.01
CA HIS A 203 -11.86 0.87 -10.01
C HIS A 203 -13.33 1.20 -9.69
N ALA A 204 -13.57 2.14 -8.79
CA ALA A 204 -14.91 2.63 -8.54
C ALA A 204 -14.91 4.15 -8.33
N VAL A 205 -15.99 4.81 -8.76
CA VAL A 205 -16.21 6.24 -8.54
C VAL A 205 -17.38 6.41 -7.60
N GLY A 206 -17.15 7.05 -6.45
CA GLY A 206 -18.20 7.42 -5.52
C GLY A 206 -19.12 8.50 -6.10
N ASN A 207 -20.32 8.63 -5.54
CA ASN A 207 -21.30 9.63 -6.03
C ASN A 207 -20.83 11.08 -5.82
N GLY A 208 -19.81 11.30 -4.98
CA GLY A 208 -19.15 12.60 -4.79
C GLY A 208 -18.00 12.87 -5.77
N GLY A 209 -17.67 11.92 -6.66
CA GLY A 209 -16.57 12.03 -7.63
C GLY A 209 -15.23 11.52 -7.12
N GLU A 210 -15.15 11.06 -5.87
CA GLU A 210 -13.96 10.38 -5.34
C GLU A 210 -13.71 9.05 -6.05
N ASN A 211 -12.45 8.75 -6.34
CA ASN A 211 -12.05 7.52 -7.01
C ASN A 211 -11.45 6.55 -5.99
N TYR A 212 -11.78 5.26 -6.14
CA TYR A 212 -11.31 4.15 -5.34
C TYR A 212 -10.59 3.16 -6.26
N LEU A 213 -9.29 2.95 -6.01
CA LEU A 213 -8.48 1.98 -6.76
C LEU A 213 -8.07 0.85 -5.82
N ILE A 214 -8.53 -0.37 -6.11
CA ILE A 214 -8.16 -1.57 -5.34
C ILE A 214 -7.15 -2.37 -6.16
N SER A 215 -5.92 -2.43 -5.68
CA SER A 215 -4.79 -3.09 -6.35
C SER A 215 -4.38 -4.36 -5.63
N VAL A 216 -3.91 -5.36 -6.38
CA VAL A 216 -3.26 -6.55 -5.81
C VAL A 216 -1.77 -6.53 -6.13
N ILE A 217 -0.96 -6.17 -5.14
CA ILE A 217 0.47 -5.95 -5.29
C ILE A 217 1.23 -7.13 -4.69
N LYS A 218 2.20 -7.70 -5.42
CA LYS A 218 3.15 -8.65 -4.83
C LYS A 218 4.25 -7.87 -4.09
N GLY A 219 4.56 -8.26 -2.85
CA GLY A 219 5.72 -7.72 -2.14
C GLY A 219 7.01 -7.96 -2.91
N GLN A 220 7.86 -6.95 -3.02
CA GLN A 220 9.13 -7.03 -3.75
C GLN A 220 10.24 -6.41 -2.91
N THR A 221 11.31 -7.16 -2.70
CA THR A 221 12.49 -6.66 -1.99
C THR A 221 13.28 -5.69 -2.87
N ALA A 222 13.99 -4.74 -2.25
CA ALA A 222 14.81 -3.77 -2.98
C ALA A 222 15.89 -4.42 -3.87
N GLU A 223 16.46 -5.56 -3.47
CA GLU A 223 17.40 -6.33 -4.29
C GLU A 223 16.76 -6.90 -5.56
N SER A 224 15.51 -7.38 -5.46
CA SER A 224 14.75 -7.86 -6.61
C SER A 224 14.49 -6.75 -7.63
N VAL A 225 14.37 -5.51 -7.15
CA VAL A 225 14.17 -4.32 -7.98
C VAL A 225 15.46 -3.85 -8.64
N LYS A 226 16.59 -3.82 -7.92
CA LYS A 226 17.90 -3.50 -8.52
C LYS A 226 18.18 -4.37 -9.75
N LEU A 227 17.82 -5.66 -9.67
CA LEU A 227 17.98 -6.60 -10.77
C LEU A 227 17.00 -6.34 -11.93
N SER A 228 15.74 -6.01 -11.65
CA SER A 228 14.74 -5.74 -12.70
C SER A 228 14.95 -4.40 -13.40
N GLU A 229 15.27 -3.33 -12.66
CA GLU A 229 15.56 -2.01 -13.22
C GLU A 229 16.89 -2.00 -14.00
N ALA A 230 17.91 -2.75 -13.56
CA ALA A 230 19.14 -2.94 -14.32
C ALA A 230 18.90 -3.70 -15.63
N ALA A 231 18.03 -4.73 -15.63
CA ALA A 231 17.70 -5.47 -16.84
C ALA A 231 16.98 -4.59 -17.88
N VAL A 232 16.08 -3.70 -17.46
CA VAL A 232 15.36 -2.77 -18.35
C VAL A 232 16.29 -1.72 -18.97
N ARG A 233 17.41 -1.37 -18.31
CA ARG A 233 18.41 -0.44 -18.87
C ARG A 233 19.33 -1.09 -19.92
N ILE A 234 19.32 -2.42 -20.06
CA ILE A 234 20.21 -3.17 -20.96
C ILE A 234 19.47 -3.67 -22.23
N SER A 235 18.15 -3.50 -22.32
CA SER A 235 17.34 -3.80 -23.54
C SER A 235 17.02 -2.56 -24.35
#